data_AF-A0A2N6AY85-F1
#
_entry.id   AF-A0A2N6AY85-F1
#
_cell.length_a   1.000
_cell.length_b   1.000
_cell.length_c   1.000
_cell.angle_alpha   90.00
_cell.angle_beta   90.00
_cell.angle_gamma   90.00
#
_symmetry.space_group_name_H-M   'P 1'
#
loop_
_entity.id
_entity.type
_entity.pdbx_description
1 polymer ?
#
loop_
_entity_poly.entity_id
_entity_poly.type
_entity_poly.pdbx_seq_one_letter_code
_entity_poly.pdbx_strand_id
1 'polypeptide(L)' 'MTAATLTERLPLIGWSVRGLRTGKTESQVLFAINCFLAWMFAIAYFGYPAFFGAVLLSVPVMFAIIIRITLGK' A
#
# COMPACT_ATOMS: atom_id res chain seq x y z
N MET A 1 -5.20 -24.53 -7.88
CA MET A 1 -5.20 -23.77 -6.61
C MET A 1 -4.68 -22.38 -6.92
N THR A 2 -5.54 -21.37 -6.92
CA THR A 2 -5.26 -20.03 -7.45
C THR A 2 -4.75 -19.10 -6.35
N ALA A 3 -3.71 -18.30 -6.64
CA ALA A 3 -2.99 -17.44 -5.69
C ALA A 3 -3.87 -16.51 -4.83
N ALA A 4 -5.10 -16.22 -5.27
CA ALA A 4 -6.07 -15.41 -4.55
C ALA A 4 -6.45 -15.97 -3.16
N THR A 5 -6.52 -17.30 -2.98
CA THR A 5 -6.92 -17.89 -1.68
C THR A 5 -5.81 -17.88 -0.64
N LEU A 6 -4.54 -17.79 -1.07
CA LEU A 6 -3.40 -17.69 -0.17
C LEU A 6 -3.34 -16.30 0.48
N THR A 7 -3.59 -15.24 -0.30
CA THR A 7 -3.60 -13.86 0.20
C THR A 7 -4.69 -13.62 1.25
N GLU A 8 -5.85 -14.25 1.11
CA GLU A 8 -6.96 -14.14 2.08
C GLU A 8 -6.68 -14.85 3.43
N ARG A 9 -5.75 -15.80 3.46
CA ARG A 9 -5.34 -16.49 4.69
C ARG A 9 -4.23 -15.78 5.45
N LEU A 10 -3.57 -14.78 4.85
CA LEU A 10 -2.64 -13.94 5.60
C LEU A 10 -3.46 -13.00 6.50
N PRO A 11 -3.34 -13.12 7.85
CA PRO A 11 -4.21 -12.38 8.77
C PRO A 11 -4.09 -10.85 8.63
N LEU A 12 -2.93 -10.35 8.16
CA LEU A 12 -2.71 -8.92 7.93
C LEU A 12 -3.12 -8.43 6.53
N ILE A 13 -2.75 -9.17 5.47
CA ILE A 13 -2.98 -8.72 4.08
C ILE A 13 -4.40 -9.11 3.61
N GLY A 14 -4.87 -10.29 3.98
CA GLY A 14 -6.17 -10.83 3.58
C GLY A 14 -7.36 -10.09 4.16
N TRP A 15 -7.28 -9.66 5.42
CA TRP A 15 -8.30 -8.82 6.06
C TRP A 15 -8.39 -7.44 5.43
N SER A 16 -7.25 -6.89 5.04
CA SER A 16 -7.20 -5.56 4.49
C SER A 16 -7.69 -5.48 3.05
N VAL A 17 -7.35 -6.48 2.23
CA VAL A 17 -7.89 -6.62 0.86
C VAL A 17 -9.39 -6.92 0.88
N ARG A 18 -9.88 -7.70 1.85
CA ARG A 18 -11.32 -7.91 2.06
C ARG A 18 -12.03 -6.64 2.53
N GLY A 19 -11.45 -5.86 3.44
CA GLY A 19 -11.99 -4.58 3.90
C GLY A 19 -12.16 -3.56 2.78
N LEU A 20 -11.16 -3.45 1.90
CA LEU A 20 -11.20 -2.61 0.70
C LEU A 20 -12.33 -3.00 -0.28
N ARG A 21 -12.73 -4.28 -0.33
CA ARG A 21 -13.88 -4.74 -1.13
C ARG A 21 -15.23 -4.46 -0.47
N THR A 22 -15.29 -4.42 0.85
CA THR A 22 -16.54 -4.19 1.61
C THR A 22 -16.88 -2.69 1.74
N GLY A 23 -15.95 -1.79 1.39
CA GLY A 23 -16.21 -0.34 1.30
C GLY A 23 -16.44 0.37 2.64
N LYS A 24 -16.17 -0.30 3.77
CA LYS A 24 -16.35 0.30 5.10
C LYS A 24 -15.14 1.17 5.44
N THR A 25 -15.35 2.47 5.66
CA THR A 25 -14.31 3.49 5.91
C THR A 25 -13.34 3.09 7.03
N GLU A 26 -13.84 2.44 8.08
CA GLU A 26 -13.02 1.94 9.20
C GLU A 26 -11.93 0.97 8.74
N SER A 27 -12.22 0.10 7.76
CA SER A 27 -11.26 -0.88 7.27
C SER A 27 -10.16 -0.26 6.41
N GLN A 28 -10.45 0.83 5.71
CA GLN A 28 -9.46 1.57 4.92
C GLN A 28 -8.47 2.30 5.84
N VAL A 29 -8.96 2.88 6.93
CA VAL A 29 -8.11 3.54 7.93
C VAL A 29 -7.20 2.52 8.62
N LEU A 30 -7.73 1.36 9.01
CA LEU A 30 -6.94 0.27 9.59
C LEU A 30 -5.87 -0.27 8.63
N PHE A 31 -6.17 -0.35 7.32
CA PHE A 31 -5.16 -0.70 6.32
C PHE A 31 -4.02 0.32 6.27
N ALA A 32 -4.37 1.60 6.18
CA ALA A 32 -3.39 2.68 6.08
C ALA A 32 -2.48 2.70 7.31
N ILE A 33 -3.04 2.53 8.51
CA ILE A 33 -2.30 2.43 9.77
C ILE A 33 -1.35 1.22 9.75
N ASN A 34 -1.82 0.03 9.38
CA ASN A 34 -0.98 -1.17 9.32
C ASN A 34 0.15 -1.05 8.29
N CYS A 35 -0.13 -0.45 7.13
CA CYS A 35 0.87 -0.20 6.09
C CYS A 35 1.93 0.80 6.59
N PHE A 36 1.51 1.87 7.26
CA PHE A 36 2.41 2.85 7.85
C PHE A 36 3.27 2.24 8.96
N LEU A 37 2.69 1.42 9.84
CA LEU A 37 3.43 0.66 10.87
C LEU A 37 4.47 -0.26 10.24
N ALA A 38 4.09 -1.06 9.24
CA ALA A 38 5.03 -1.93 8.53
C ALA A 38 6.18 -1.15 7.89
N TRP A 39 5.89 0.03 7.34
CA TRP A 39 6.92 0.91 6.79
C TRP A 39 7.84 1.49 7.87
N MET A 40 7.31 1.92 9.01
CA MET A 40 8.11 2.37 10.16
C MET A 40 9.02 1.23 10.69
N PHE A 41 8.50 0.00 10.77
CA PHE A 41 9.32 -1.17 11.13
C PHE A 41 10.43 -1.42 10.11
N ALA A 42 10.15 -1.27 8.81
CA ALA A 42 11.16 -1.40 7.76
C ALA A 42 12.26 -0.33 7.91
N ILE A 43 11.90 0.92 8.20
CA ILE A 43 12.88 2.01 8.47
C ILE A 43 13.69 1.71 9.73
N ALA A 44 13.07 1.21 10.80
CA ALA A 44 13.78 0.88 12.02
C ALA A 44 14.79 -0.27 11.84
N TYR A 45 14.48 -1.26 11.00
CA TYR A 45 15.35 -2.43 10.78
C TYR A 45 16.43 -2.21 9.71
N PHE A 46 16.06 -1.63 8.56
CA PHE A 46 16.97 -1.42 7.44
C PHE A 46 17.63 -0.04 7.43
N GLY A 47 17.13 0.91 8.23
CA GLY A 47 17.62 2.28 8.31
C GLY A 47 17.17 3.17 7.16
N TYR A 48 18.02 4.14 6.82
CA TYR A 48 17.80 5.11 5.74
C TYR A 48 17.41 4.50 4.37
N PRO A 49 17.95 3.35 3.93
CA PRO A 49 17.55 2.70 2.67
C PRO A 49 16.06 2.40 2.54
N ALA A 50 15.39 1.99 3.62
CA ALA A 50 13.96 1.65 3.58
C ALA A 50 13.06 2.89 3.43
N PHE A 51 13.54 4.07 3.82
CA PHE A 51 12.85 5.32 3.56
C PHE A 51 12.83 5.63 2.05
N PHE A 52 13.95 5.42 1.34
CA PHE A 52 14.03 5.66 -0.10
C PHE A 52 13.13 4.76 -0.92
N GLY A 53 12.83 3.54 -0.46
CA GLY A 53 11.91 2.64 -1.16
C GLY A 53 10.54 3.28 -1.43
N ALA A 54 9.93 3.89 -0.40
CA ALA A 54 8.65 4.58 -0.54
C ALA A 54 8.76 5.86 -1.38
N VAL A 55 9.87 6.60 -1.24
CA VAL A 55 10.12 7.81 -2.04
C VAL A 55 10.29 7.47 -3.51
N LEU A 56 11.04 6.42 -3.84
CA LEU A 56 11.23 5.93 -5.22
C LEU A 56 9.90 5.44 -5.83
N LEU A 57 9.04 4.79 -5.04
CA LEU A 57 7.69 4.41 -5.47
C LEU A 57 6.78 5.63 -5.73
N SER A 58 7.05 6.80 -5.14
CA SER A 58 6.29 8.01 -5.45
C SER A 58 6.62 8.61 -6.84
N VAL A 59 7.78 8.30 -7.40
CA VAL A 59 8.23 8.81 -8.71
C VAL A 59 7.28 8.41 -9.85
N PRO A 60 6.95 7.12 -10.07
CA PRO A 60 6.00 6.74 -11.12
C PRO A 60 4.60 7.32 -10.88
N VAL A 61 4.20 7.55 -9.62
CA VAL A 61 2.92 8.20 -9.29
C VAL A 61 2.93 9.65 -9.79
N MET A 62 3.99 10.40 -9.53
CA MET A 62 4.14 11.78 -10.03
C MET A 62 4.14 11.83 -11.55
N PHE A 63 4.85 10.92 -12.22
CA PHE A 63 4.78 10.83 -13.68
C PHE A 63 3.37 10.54 -14.18
N ALA A 64 2.64 9.60 -13.55
CA ALA A 64 1.27 9.30 -13.92
C ALA A 64 0.35 10.50 -13.74
N ILE A 65 0.52 11.29 -12.66
CA ILE A 65 -0.23 12.53 -12.42
C ILE A 65 0.07 13.56 -13.50
N ILE A 66 1.34 13.81 -13.82
CA ILE A 66 1.74 14.77 -14.85
C ILE A 66 1.16 14.36 -16.20
N ILE A 67 1.29 13.08 -16.58
CA ILE A 67 0.76 12.57 -17.84
C ILE A 67 -0.77 12.74 -17.90
N ARG A 68 -1.49 12.45 -16.80
CA ARG A 68 -2.95 12.67 -16.71
C ARG A 68 -3.32 14.13 -16.93
N ILE A 69 -2.63 15.04 -16.25
CA ILE A 69 -2.81 16.49 -16.40
C ILE A 69 -2.54 16.92 -17.85
N THR A 70 -1.45 16.45 -18.45
CA THR A 70 -1.11 16.77 -19.85
C THR A 70 -2.14 16.19 -20.84
N LEU A 71 -2.72 15.05 -20.54
CA LEU A 71 -3.79 14.43 -21.35
C LEU A 71 -5.18 15.05 -21.11
N GLY A 72 -5.31 15.99 -20.16
CA GLY A 72 -6.57 16.65 -19.82
C GLY A 72 -7.62 15.72 -19.19
N LYS A 73 -7.19 14.64 -18.51
CA LYS A 73 -8.05 13.66 -17.85
C LYS A 73 -7.89 13.65 -16.34
#